data_AF-A0A7T1MFG2-F1
#
_entry.id   AF-A0A7T1MFG2-F1
#
_cell.length_a   1.000
_cell.length_b   1.000
_cell.length_c   1.000
_cell.angle_alpha   90.00
_cell.angle_beta   90.00
_cell.angle_gamma   90.00
#
_symmetry.space_group_name_H-M   'P 1'
#
loop_
_entity.id
_entity.type
_entity.pdbx_description
1 polymer ?
#
loop_
_entity_poly.entity_id
_entity_poly.type
_entity_poly.pdbx_seq_one_letter_code
_entity_poly.pdbx_strand_id
1 'polypeptide(L)'
;MEPSNNTLADWLDLHDAALPVDFASHLDAANLARLLEKLDGRQQRLALLLQAMVQLLEAQGLLSQEKLLAIAEAIDRKDGVADGRQARPPSLRCGQCGRENMGNRQRCLYCGSVDLRTLGSRG
;
A
#
# COMPACT_ATOMS: atom_id res chain seq x y z
N MET A 1 -40.89 -6.62 11.39
CA MET A 1 -39.90 -7.28 10.50
C MET A 1 -39.10 -6.15 9.89
N GLU A 2 -38.09 -5.68 10.63
CA GLU A 2 -37.25 -4.58 10.14
C GLU A 2 -36.45 -5.07 8.93
N PRO A 3 -36.26 -4.24 7.89
CA PRO A 3 -35.32 -4.59 6.84
C PRO A 3 -33.95 -4.69 7.53
N SER A 4 -33.33 -5.87 7.44
CA SER A 4 -31.92 -6.04 7.75
C SER A 4 -31.17 -4.89 7.10
N ASN A 5 -30.67 -3.98 7.93
CA ASN A 5 -29.99 -2.76 7.49
C ASN A 5 -28.63 -3.17 6.94
N ASN A 6 -28.65 -3.80 5.76
CA ASN A 6 -27.51 -4.40 5.10
C ASN A 6 -26.81 -3.29 4.33
N THR A 7 -25.98 -2.55 5.04
CA THR A 7 -25.26 -1.42 4.44
C THR A 7 -24.25 -1.95 3.43
N LEU A 8 -23.80 -1.09 2.51
CA LEU A 8 -22.68 -1.41 1.63
C LEU A 8 -21.42 -1.84 2.42
N ALA A 9 -21.27 -1.34 3.65
CA ALA A 9 -20.17 -1.70 4.53
C ALA A 9 -20.31 -3.12 5.11
N ASP A 10 -21.53 -3.56 5.41
CA ASP A 10 -21.83 -4.95 5.82
C ASP A 10 -21.55 -5.92 4.66
N TRP A 11 -22.00 -5.58 3.45
CA TRP A 11 -21.79 -6.43 2.27
C TRP A 11 -20.31 -6.55 1.87
N LEU A 12 -19.51 -5.49 2.09
CA LEU A 12 -18.07 -5.46 1.82
C LEU A 12 -17.21 -6.06 2.95
N ASP A 13 -17.80 -6.52 4.06
CA ASP A 13 -17.10 -6.93 5.28
C ASP A 13 -16.09 -5.86 5.76
N LEU A 14 -16.44 -4.56 5.68
CA LEU A 14 -15.54 -3.48 6.09
C LEU A 14 -15.49 -3.27 7.60
N HIS A 15 -16.43 -3.83 8.36
CA HIS A 15 -16.50 -3.69 9.81
C HIS A 15 -15.40 -4.46 10.56
N ASP A 16 -14.84 -5.51 9.94
CA ASP A 16 -13.78 -6.36 10.48
C ASP A 16 -12.41 -6.12 9.82
N ALA A 17 -12.13 -4.90 9.34
CA ALA A 17 -10.85 -4.57 8.70
C ALA A 17 -9.63 -4.58 9.65
N ALA A 18 -9.80 -4.95 10.91
CA ALA A 18 -8.68 -5.32 11.77
C ALA A 18 -8.13 -6.66 11.27
N LEU A 19 -7.02 -6.62 10.53
CA LEU A 19 -6.22 -7.82 10.28
C LEU A 19 -5.94 -8.45 11.66
N PRO A 20 -6.42 -9.67 11.95
CA PRO A 20 -6.27 -10.29 13.27
C PRO A 20 -4.85 -10.83 13.47
N VAL A 21 -3.88 -10.23 12.81
CA VAL A 21 -2.57 -10.83 12.55
C VAL A 21 -1.53 -9.95 13.21
N ASP A 22 -1.10 -10.39 14.40
CA ASP A 22 0.21 -10.00 14.88
C ASP A 22 1.25 -10.65 13.95
N PHE A 23 1.71 -9.87 12.97
CA PHE A 23 2.78 -10.27 12.04
C PHE A 23 4.10 -10.63 12.76
N ALA A 24 4.23 -10.34 14.07
CA ALA A 24 5.37 -10.73 14.88
C ALA A 24 5.30 -12.20 15.36
N SER A 25 4.13 -12.85 15.30
CA SER A 25 3.96 -14.27 15.63
C SER A 25 4.02 -15.14 14.37
N HIS A 26 4.64 -16.34 14.46
CA HIS A 26 4.77 -17.26 13.33
C HIS A 26 3.38 -17.65 12.78
N LEU A 27 3.01 -17.11 11.63
CA LEU A 27 1.87 -17.56 10.84
C LEU A 27 2.16 -18.97 10.32
N ASP A 28 1.39 -19.97 10.78
CA ASP A 28 1.42 -21.29 10.17
C ASP A 28 0.72 -21.28 8.79
N ALA A 29 0.94 -22.35 8.01
CA ALA A 29 0.40 -22.46 6.66
C ALA A 29 -1.14 -22.44 6.62
N ALA A 30 -1.81 -22.98 7.65
CA ALA A 30 -3.26 -23.05 7.72
C ALA A 30 -3.89 -21.65 7.97
N ASN A 31 -3.31 -20.86 8.87
CA ASN A 31 -3.75 -19.50 9.12
C ASN A 31 -3.46 -18.57 7.95
N LEU A 32 -2.32 -18.75 7.27
CA LEU A 32 -2.01 -18.01 6.05
C LEU A 32 -3.02 -18.32 4.93
N ALA A 33 -3.34 -19.59 4.68
CA ALA A 33 -4.32 -19.97 3.66
C ALA A 33 -5.69 -19.32 3.92
N ARG A 34 -6.17 -19.40 5.16
CA ARG A 34 -7.44 -18.77 5.57
C ARG A 34 -7.42 -17.24 5.42
N LEU A 35 -6.29 -16.60 5.69
CA LEU A 35 -6.14 -15.15 5.50
C LEU A 35 -6.23 -14.80 4.01
N LEU A 36 -5.55 -15.56 3.14
CA LEU A 36 -5.57 -15.35 1.70
C LEU A 36 -6.97 -15.53 1.12
N GLU A 37 -7.70 -16.57 1.54
CA GLU A 37 -9.10 -16.78 1.12
C GLU A 37 -10.00 -15.60 1.51
N LYS A 38 -9.83 -15.06 2.72
CA LYS A 38 -10.59 -13.87 3.16
C LYS A 38 -10.23 -12.63 2.35
N LEU A 39 -8.95 -12.42 2.06
CA LEU A 39 -8.47 -11.30 1.25
C LEU A 39 -8.99 -11.39 -0.18
N ASP A 40 -8.95 -12.57 -0.78
CA ASP A 40 -9.47 -12.83 -2.13
C ASP A 40 -10.97 -12.57 -2.19
N GLY A 41 -11.76 -13.08 -1.23
CA GLY A 41 -13.20 -12.82 -1.18
C GLY A 41 -13.54 -11.32 -1.01
N ARG A 42 -12.76 -10.58 -0.22
CA ARG A 42 -12.92 -9.12 -0.10
C ARG A 42 -12.51 -8.40 -1.40
N GLN A 43 -11.44 -8.81 -2.05
CA GLN A 43 -11.01 -8.27 -3.33
C GLN A 43 -12.08 -8.47 -4.42
N GLN A 44 -12.65 -9.67 -4.53
CA GLN A 44 -13.69 -9.98 -5.51
C GLN A 44 -14.93 -9.10 -5.33
N ARG A 45 -15.39 -8.89 -4.08
CA ARG A 45 -16.52 -8.01 -3.78
C ARG A 45 -16.24 -6.55 -4.10
N LEU A 46 -15.02 -6.08 -3.81
CA LEU A 46 -14.59 -4.73 -4.19
C LEU A 46 -14.58 -4.55 -5.71
N ALA A 47 -14.04 -5.53 -6.45
CA ALA A 47 -14.01 -5.48 -7.92
C ALA A 47 -15.42 -5.43 -8.51
N LEU A 48 -16.34 -6.25 -8.00
CA LEU A 48 -17.74 -6.25 -8.43
C LEU A 48 -18.43 -4.90 -8.16
N LEU A 49 -18.23 -4.32 -6.98
CA LEU A 49 -18.81 -3.03 -6.65
C LEU A 49 -18.24 -1.91 -7.53
N LEU A 50 -16.93 -1.89 -7.75
CA LEU A 50 -16.30 -0.94 -8.67
C LEU A 50 -16.87 -1.07 -10.08
N GLN A 51 -17.04 -2.28 -10.58
CA GLN A 51 -17.66 -2.52 -11.88
C GLN A 51 -19.11 -2.01 -11.93
N ALA A 52 -19.90 -2.25 -10.89
CA ALA A 52 -21.28 -1.75 -10.80
C ALA A 52 -21.31 -0.21 -10.77
N MET A 53 -20.38 0.43 -10.05
CA MET A 53 -20.24 1.89 -10.02
C MET A 53 -19.87 2.44 -11.40
N VAL A 54 -18.93 1.82 -12.11
CA VAL A 54 -18.54 2.23 -13.46
C VAL A 54 -19.74 2.17 -14.40
N GLN A 55 -20.46 1.04 -14.44
CA GLN A 55 -21.63 0.88 -15.29
C GLN A 55 -22.72 1.91 -14.96
N LEU A 56 -22.96 2.19 -13.68
CA LEU A 56 -23.94 3.19 -13.26
C LEU A 56 -23.56 4.59 -13.75
N LEU A 57 -22.29 4.98 -13.62
CA LEU A 57 -21.80 6.29 -14.03
C LEU A 57 -21.74 6.44 -15.55
N GLU A 58 -21.40 5.38 -16.29
CA GLU A 58 -21.46 5.33 -17.74
C GLU A 58 -22.90 5.46 -18.25
N ALA A 59 -23.85 4.74 -17.64
CA ALA A 59 -25.26 4.82 -18.01
C ALA A 59 -25.85 6.22 -17.79
N GLN A 60 -25.31 7.00 -16.85
CA GLN A 60 -25.66 8.40 -16.62
C GLN A 60 -24.87 9.38 -17.50
N GLY A 61 -23.95 8.90 -18.34
CA GLY A 61 -23.11 9.73 -19.20
C GLY A 61 -22.06 10.56 -18.44
N LEU A 62 -21.76 10.21 -17.19
CA LEU A 62 -20.84 10.98 -16.32
C LEU A 62 -19.37 10.64 -16.56
N LEU A 63 -19.09 9.47 -17.13
CA LEU A 63 -17.76 9.05 -17.53
C LEU A 63 -17.81 8.15 -18.76
N SER A 64 -16.65 7.98 -19.41
CA SER A 64 -16.43 6.93 -20.41
C SER A 64 -15.31 6.02 -19.96
N GLN A 65 -15.30 4.79 -20.47
CA GLN A 65 -14.29 3.79 -20.17
C GLN A 65 -12.88 4.29 -20.53
N GLU A 66 -12.72 4.99 -21.66
CA GLU A 66 -11.43 5.53 -22.10
C GLU A 66 -10.89 6.58 -21.11
N LYS A 67 -11.78 7.47 -20.64
CA LYS A 67 -11.40 8.50 -19.66
C LYS A 67 -11.02 7.87 -18.33
N LEU A 68 -11.73 6.84 -17.90
CA LEU A 68 -11.43 6.12 -16.67
C LEU A 68 -10.07 5.41 -16.74
N LEU A 69 -9.79 4.72 -17.85
CA LEU A 69 -8.50 4.06 -18.09
C LEU A 69 -7.34 5.08 -18.11
N ALA A 70 -7.51 6.21 -18.80
CA ALA A 70 -6.49 7.26 -18.83
C ALA A 70 -6.19 7.84 -17.44
N ILE A 71 -7.20 7.97 -16.58
CA ILE A 71 -7.03 8.41 -15.19
C ILE A 71 -6.31 7.32 -14.38
N ALA A 72 -6.71 6.05 -14.51
CA ALA A 72 -6.07 4.94 -13.82
C ALA A 72 -4.57 4.86 -14.16
N GLU A 73 -4.21 4.95 -15.44
CA GLU A 73 -2.81 5.00 -15.89
C GLU A 73 -2.05 6.23 -15.37
N ALA A 74 -2.73 7.38 -15.25
CA ALA A 74 -2.12 8.57 -14.68
C ALA A 74 -1.89 8.45 -13.16
N ILE A 75 -2.77 7.76 -12.44
CA ILE A 75 -2.60 7.48 -11.01
C ILE A 75 -1.50 6.45 -10.79
N ASP A 76 -1.51 5.34 -11.54
CA ASP A 76 -0.48 4.30 -11.47
C ASP A 76 0.92 4.89 -11.73
N ARG A 77 1.06 5.75 -12.75
CA ARG A 77 2.32 6.48 -13.00
C ARG A 77 2.72 7.44 -11.88
N LYS A 78 1.75 8.01 -11.16
CA LYS A 78 2.04 8.90 -10.01
C LYS A 78 2.46 8.12 -8.77
N ASP A 79 1.85 6.98 -8.53
CA ASP A 79 2.21 6.07 -7.44
C ASP A 79 3.53 5.33 -7.75
N GLY A 80 3.81 5.10 -9.04
CA GLY A 80 5.07 4.61 -9.59
C GLY A 80 6.05 5.72 -10.00
N VAL A 81 6.59 6.48 -9.05
CA VAL A 81 7.89 7.19 -9.21
C VAL A 81 8.01 8.01 -10.51
N ALA A 82 7.05 8.89 -10.81
CA ALA A 82 7.16 9.85 -11.92
C ALA A 82 7.09 11.30 -11.44
N ASP A 83 7.95 11.64 -10.50
CA ASP A 83 8.52 12.99 -10.43
C ASP A 83 9.96 12.82 -9.93
N GLY A 84 10.93 12.95 -10.83
CA GLY A 84 12.38 12.83 -10.57
C GLY A 84 12.93 13.94 -9.67
N ARG A 85 12.25 14.25 -8.56
CA ARG A 85 12.58 15.25 -7.54
C ARG A 85 12.72 14.66 -6.14
N GLN A 86 13.27 13.47 -6.03
CA GLN A 86 13.99 13.09 -4.83
C GLN A 86 15.43 12.85 -5.23
N ALA A 87 16.28 13.84 -4.97
CA ALA A 87 17.72 13.61 -4.92
C ALA A 87 17.94 12.33 -4.12
N ARG A 88 18.61 11.33 -4.73
CA ARG A 88 18.87 10.04 -4.09
C ARG A 88 19.34 10.32 -2.66
N PRO A 89 18.64 9.81 -1.62
CA PRO A 89 18.97 10.15 -0.24
C PRO A 89 20.45 9.86 0.01
N PRO A 90 21.20 10.74 0.68
CA PRO A 90 22.64 10.55 0.85
C PRO A 90 22.92 9.21 1.50
N SER A 91 23.87 8.46 0.93
CA SER A 91 24.43 7.29 1.58
C SER A 91 25.27 7.75 2.77
N LEU A 92 24.95 7.26 3.95
CA LEU A 92 25.69 7.51 5.18
C LEU A 92 26.48 6.26 5.54
N ARG A 93 27.70 6.38 6.06
CA ARG A 93 28.46 5.27 6.64
C ARG A 93 28.63 5.51 8.13
N CYS A 94 28.36 4.48 8.93
CA CYS A 94 28.59 4.57 10.38
C CYS A 94 30.08 4.49 10.69
N GLY A 95 30.61 5.47 11.42
CA GLY A 95 32.01 5.45 11.87
C GLY A 95 32.31 4.42 12.96
N GLN A 96 31.28 3.87 13.61
CA GLN A 96 31.43 2.90 14.70
C GLN A 96 31.37 1.45 14.21
N CYS A 97 30.38 1.08 13.40
CA CYS A 97 30.23 -0.30 12.89
C CYS A 97 30.57 -0.47 11.41
N GLY A 98 30.90 0.61 10.70
CA GLY A 98 31.29 0.59 9.29
C GLY A 98 30.15 0.34 8.29
N ARG A 99 28.93 0.08 8.75
CA ARG A 99 27.78 -0.26 7.89
C ARG A 99 27.16 0.97 7.24
N GLU A 100 26.62 0.76 6.05
CA GLU A 100 25.95 1.79 5.27
C GLU A 100 24.49 1.97 5.69
N ASN A 101 24.11 3.23 5.81
CA ASN A 101 22.79 3.73 6.15
C ASN A 101 22.32 4.61 4.99
N MET A 102 21.01 4.83 4.87
CA MET A 102 20.44 5.66 3.81
C MET A 102 19.68 6.84 4.41
N GLY A 103 19.61 7.96 3.69
CA GLY A 103 18.78 9.11 4.06
C GLY A 103 19.38 10.00 5.13
N ASN A 104 18.54 10.76 5.83
CA ASN A 104 18.96 11.76 6.82
C ASN A 104 18.67 11.28 8.26
N ARG A 105 19.17 10.10 8.62
CA ARG A 105 18.93 9.50 9.94
C ARG A 105 19.93 10.04 10.97
N GLN A 106 19.46 10.24 12.20
CA GLN A 106 20.29 10.72 13.33
C GLN A 106 21.06 9.59 14.05
N ARG A 107 20.67 8.32 13.83
CA ARG A 107 21.27 7.13 14.46
C ARG A 107 21.40 5.99 13.46
N CYS A 108 22.46 5.20 13.60
CA CYS A 108 22.73 4.01 12.80
C CYS A 108 21.64 2.95 13.03
N LEU A 109 21.08 2.41 11.95
CA LEU A 109 20.05 1.36 11.99
C LEU A 109 20.56 0.07 12.69
N TYR A 110 21.86 -0.17 12.65
CA TYR A 110 22.45 -1.43 13.10
C TYR A 110 22.97 -1.39 14.53
N CYS A 111 23.68 -0.32 14.90
CA CYS A 111 24.32 -0.24 16.22
C CYS A 111 23.81 0.92 17.08
N GLY A 112 22.87 1.73 16.58
CA GLY A 112 22.30 2.86 17.32
C GLY A 112 23.24 4.07 17.51
N SER A 113 24.50 3.98 17.09
CA SER A 113 25.47 5.08 17.17
C SER A 113 25.04 6.32 16.38
N VAL A 114 25.37 7.50 16.90
CA VAL A 114 25.16 8.81 16.26
C VAL A 114 26.31 9.21 15.32
N ASP A 115 27.41 8.46 15.27
CA ASP A 115 28.54 8.71 14.35
C ASP A 115 28.19 8.22 12.93
N LEU A 116 27.41 9.04 12.21
CA LEU A 116 27.05 8.85 10.80
C LEU A 116 27.77 9.88 9.93
N ARG A 117 28.43 9.41 8.87
CA ARG A 117 29.23 10.24 7.96
C ARG A 117 28.72 10.12 6.54
N THR A 118 28.57 11.23 5.84
CA THR A 118 28.11 11.23 4.45
C THR A 118 29.17 10.63 3.54
N LEU A 119 28.80 9.59 2.79
CA LEU A 119 29.58 9.09 1.67
C LEU A 119 29.32 10.05 0.51
N GLY A 120 30.22 11.01 0.30
CA GLY A 120 30.17 11.90 -0.85
C GLY A 120 30.21 11.10 -2.14
N SER A 121 29.23 11.29 -3.01
CA SER A 121 29.24 10.76 -4.37
C SER A 121 30.44 11.37 -5.11
N ARG A 122 31.54 10.61 -5.24
CA ARG A 122 32.50 10.90 -6.30
C ARG A 122 31.77 10.64 -7.61
N GLY A 123 31.79 11.65 -8.49
CA GLY A 123 31.03 11.73 -9.74
C GLY A 123 31.27 10.59 -10.70
#